data_AF-A0A498LVD4-F1
#
_entry.id   AF-A0A498LVD4-F1
#
_cell.length_a   1.000
_cell.length_b   1.000
_cell.length_c   1.000
_cell.angle_alpha   90.00
_cell.angle_beta   90.00
_cell.angle_gamma   90.00
#
_symmetry.space_group_name_H-M   'P 1'
#
loop_
_entity.id
_entity.type
_entity.pdbx_description
1 polymer ?
#
loop_
_entity_poly.entity_id
_entity_poly.type
_entity_poly.pdbx_seq_one_letter_code
_entity_poly.pdbx_strand_id
1 'polypeptide(L)'
;MWQEQEVHKVQYAVVEEGLWECGLSYECRTLLFKAIHNLLERCLMDKDFVRIGKWFVKPYKTGEKPLSSSEHLSCCFSFFLHGDSSVCTSVEVSQHQPLYHVTGEHVRLAQSRSLQGASHHPHCIHCTAA
;
A
#
# COMPACT_ATOMS: atom_id res chain seq x y z
N MET A 1 -25.41 -43.54 6.78
CA MET A 1 -24.91 -43.78 8.15
C MET A 1 -23.40 -43.88 8.06
N TRP A 2 -22.72 -42.74 7.98
CA TRP A 2 -21.27 -42.65 7.98
C TRP A 2 -20.88 -41.94 9.26
N GLN A 3 -19.96 -42.57 9.98
CA GLN A 3 -19.52 -42.23 11.32
C GLN A 3 -18.94 -40.82 11.37
N GLU A 4 -19.42 -40.06 12.34
CA GLU A 4 -18.92 -38.74 12.72
C GLU A 4 -17.56 -38.93 13.39
N GLN A 5 -16.48 -38.65 12.66
CA GLN A 5 -15.12 -38.64 13.22
C GLN A 5 -14.83 -37.29 13.86
N GLU A 6 -14.36 -37.38 15.11
CA GLU A 6 -14.08 -36.27 16.02
C GLU A 6 -13.14 -35.23 15.41
N VAL A 7 -13.67 -34.04 15.17
CA VAL A 7 -12.85 -32.85 15.04
C VAL A 7 -12.35 -32.52 16.44
N HIS A 8 -11.06 -32.72 16.68
CA HIS A 8 -10.38 -32.21 17.88
C HIS A 8 -10.61 -30.69 17.96
N LYS A 9 -11.62 -30.31 18.75
CA LYS A 9 -11.85 -28.93 19.14
C LYS A 9 -10.72 -28.59 20.11
N VAL A 10 -9.69 -27.92 19.61
CA VAL A 10 -8.66 -27.32 20.47
C VAL A 10 -9.36 -26.24 21.29
N GLN A 11 -9.83 -26.63 22.47
CA GLN A 11 -10.47 -25.78 23.43
C GLN A 11 -9.34 -25.10 24.22
N TYR A 12 -8.96 -23.89 23.80
CA TYR A 12 -8.24 -23.00 24.70
C TYR A 12 -9.23 -22.64 25.82
N ALA A 13 -9.05 -23.24 26.99
CA ALA A 13 -9.65 -22.75 28.22
C ALA A 13 -9.00 -21.40 28.53
N VAL A 14 -9.54 -20.34 27.92
CA VAL A 14 -9.26 -18.97 28.33
C VAL A 14 -9.91 -18.83 29.69
N VAL A 15 -9.08 -18.73 30.72
CA VAL A 15 -9.48 -18.33 32.07
C VAL A 15 -10.23 -17.00 31.94
N GLU A 16 -11.55 -17.05 32.07
CA GLU A 16 -12.40 -15.88 32.17
C GLU A 16 -12.22 -15.25 33.56
N GLU A 17 -11.60 -14.08 33.59
CA GLU A 17 -11.96 -13.05 34.56
C GLU A 17 -11.78 -11.65 33.92
N GLY A 18 -12.84 -11.16 33.27
CA GLY A 18 -13.28 -9.77 33.44
C GLY A 18 -12.64 -8.60 32.67
N LEU A 19 -11.94 -8.78 31.54
CA LEU A 19 -11.43 -7.61 30.78
C LEU A 19 -12.18 -7.31 29.47
N TRP A 20 -12.98 -8.24 28.95
CA TRP A 20 -13.65 -8.10 27.63
C TRP A 20 -15.14 -7.74 27.76
N GLU A 21 -15.77 -7.99 28.91
CA GLU A 21 -17.17 -7.61 29.17
C GLU A 21 -17.35 -6.10 29.38
N CYS A 22 -16.28 -5.38 29.75
CA CYS A 22 -16.27 -3.91 29.85
C CYS A 22 -15.82 -3.21 28.55
N GLY A 23 -15.61 -3.96 27.47
CA GLY A 23 -15.08 -3.43 26.22
C GLY A 23 -13.60 -3.09 26.22
N LEU A 24 -13.08 -2.77 25.04
CA LEU A 24 -11.68 -2.39 24.87
C LEU A 24 -11.43 -0.96 25.38
N SER A 25 -10.47 -0.81 26.30
CA SER A 25 -9.99 0.50 26.75
C SER A 25 -9.41 1.32 25.59
N TYR A 26 -9.40 2.66 25.69
CA TYR A 26 -8.89 3.54 24.63
C TYR A 26 -7.44 3.22 24.23
N GLU A 27 -6.63 2.87 25.21
CA GLU A 27 -5.23 2.48 25.06
C GLU A 27 -5.12 1.16 24.29
N CYS A 28 -5.92 0.15 24.68
CA CYS A 28 -5.99 -1.13 23.97
C CYS A 28 -6.49 -0.95 22.53
N ARG A 29 -7.53 -0.13 22.32
CA ARG A 29 -8.05 0.21 20.98
C ARG A 29 -6.96 0.80 20.10
N THR A 30 -6.18 1.73 20.64
CA THR A 30 -5.09 2.39 19.91
C THR A 30 -4.00 1.41 19.50
N LEU A 31 -3.58 0.52 20.40
CA LEU A 31 -2.56 -0.51 20.10
C LEU A 31 -3.09 -1.54 19.11
N LEU A 32 -4.35 -1.97 19.26
CA LEU A 32 -5.01 -2.91 18.36
C LEU A 32 -5.09 -2.35 16.94
N PHE A 33 -5.58 -1.12 16.77
CA PHE A 33 -5.67 -0.50 15.45
C PHE A 33 -4.30 -0.31 14.82
N LYS A 34 -3.28 0.10 15.59
CA LYS A 34 -1.89 0.17 15.10
C LYS A 34 -1.39 -1.20 14.63
N ALA A 35 -1.62 -2.25 15.41
CA ALA A 35 -1.18 -3.60 15.06
C ALA A 35 -1.87 -4.11 13.78
N ILE A 36 -3.18 -3.89 13.66
CA ILE A 36 -3.96 -4.28 12.46
C ILE A 36 -3.50 -3.50 11.23
N HIS A 37 -3.34 -2.17 11.33
CA HIS A 37 -2.82 -1.35 10.23
C HIS A 37 -1.43 -1.81 9.79
N ASN A 38 -0.52 -2.04 10.74
CA ASN A 38 0.84 -2.49 10.46
C ASN A 38 0.88 -3.90 9.85
N LEU A 39 -0.01 -4.79 10.26
CA LEU A 39 -0.13 -6.11 9.67
C LEU A 39 -0.65 -6.02 8.24
N LEU A 40 -1.75 -5.31 8.02
CA LEU A 40 -2.35 -5.15 6.70
C LEU A 40 -1.36 -4.52 5.72
N GLU A 41 -0.68 -3.45 6.13
CA GLU A 41 0.32 -2.76 5.31
C GLU A 41 1.44 -3.71 4.87
N ARG A 42 2.01 -4.49 5.80
CA ARG A 42 3.02 -5.51 5.46
C ARG A 42 2.47 -6.57 4.51
N CYS A 43 1.28 -7.11 4.78
CA CYS A 43 0.66 -8.11 3.92
C CYS A 43 0.36 -7.61 2.50
N LEU A 44 0.11 -6.31 2.33
CA LEU A 44 -0.09 -5.69 1.01
C LEU A 44 1.24 -5.42 0.32
N MET A 45 2.24 -4.92 1.04
CA MET A 45 3.59 -4.70 0.50
C MET A 45 4.24 -5.99 0.02
N ASP A 46 4.06 -7.10 0.74
CA ASP A 46 4.52 -8.44 0.33
C ASP A 46 3.88 -8.93 -0.99
N LYS A 47 2.79 -8.28 -1.44
CA LYS A 47 2.07 -8.57 -2.69
C LYS A 47 2.28 -7.49 -3.76
N ASP A 48 3.36 -6.71 -3.64
CA ASP A 48 3.75 -5.61 -4.52
C ASP A 48 2.77 -4.41 -4.53
N PHE A 49 1.93 -4.25 -3.49
CA PHE A 49 1.19 -3.00 -3.33
C PHE A 49 2.08 -1.91 -2.74
N VAL A 50 1.91 -0.69 -3.23
CA VAL A 50 2.56 0.50 -2.69
C VAL A 50 1.54 1.37 -1.99
N ARG A 51 1.96 2.06 -0.93
CA ARG A 51 1.11 3.00 -0.19
C ARG A 51 1.32 4.42 -0.70
N ILE A 52 0.25 5.04 -1.19
CA ILE A 52 0.20 6.45 -1.59
C ILE A 52 -0.87 7.15 -0.74
N GLY A 53 -0.42 7.85 0.32
CA GLY A 53 -1.32 8.46 1.29
C GLY A 53 -2.13 7.39 2.06
N LYS A 54 -3.46 7.43 1.91
CA LYS A 54 -4.39 6.43 2.48
C LYS A 54 -4.64 5.22 1.58
N TRP A 55 -4.16 5.26 0.33
CA TRP A 55 -4.45 4.26 -0.68
C TRP A 55 -3.32 3.25 -0.80
N PHE A 56 -3.69 1.98 -0.93
CA PHE A 56 -2.83 0.91 -1.37
C PHE A 56 -3.13 0.63 -2.84
N VAL A 57 -2.11 0.75 -3.69
CA VAL A 57 -2.25 0.62 -5.14
C VAL A 57 -1.24 -0.39 -5.62
N LYS A 58 -1.63 -1.25 -6.57
CA LYS A 58 -0.69 -2.13 -7.24
C LYS A 58 -0.10 -1.41 -8.47
N PRO A 59 1.21 -1.13 -8.52
CA PRO A 59 1.82 -0.55 -9.71
C PRO A 59 1.73 -1.50 -10.91
N TYR A 60 1.66 -0.91 -12.09
CA TYR A 60 1.68 -1.62 -13.36
C TYR A 60 3.07 -2.18 -13.61
N LYS A 61 3.16 -3.41 -14.12
CA LYS A 61 4.45 -3.95 -14.56
C LYS A 61 4.80 -3.43 -15.95
N THR A 62 6.09 -3.19 -16.16
CA THR A 62 6.60 -2.71 -17.45
C THR A 62 6.37 -3.79 -18.51
N GLY A 63 5.59 -3.47 -19.55
CA GLY A 63 5.28 -4.40 -20.64
C GLY A 63 3.91 -5.09 -20.55
N GLU A 64 3.16 -4.90 -19.45
CA GLU A 64 1.77 -5.36 -19.39
C GLU A 64 0.88 -4.40 -20.19
N LYS A 65 0.23 -4.91 -21.24
CA LYS A 65 -0.90 -4.20 -21.85
C LYS A 65 -2.05 -4.18 -20.84
N PRO A 66 -2.78 -3.07 -20.67
CA PRO A 66 -3.98 -3.08 -19.83
C PRO A 66 -5.04 -3.94 -20.52
N LEU A 67 -5.04 -5.24 -20.22
CA LEU A 67 -5.96 -6.22 -20.82
C LEU A 67 -7.35 -6.13 -20.16
N SER A 68 -7.44 -5.64 -18.92
CA SER A 68 -8.71 -5.29 -18.27
C SER A 68 -8.56 -4.08 -17.35
N SER A 69 -9.60 -3.23 -17.29
CA SER A 69 -9.64 -2.06 -16.41
C SER A 69 -9.74 -2.41 -14.92
N SER A 70 -10.10 -3.66 -14.58
CA SER A 70 -10.33 -4.13 -13.22
C SER A 70 -9.08 -4.61 -12.47
N GLU A 71 -7.93 -4.77 -13.14
CA GLU A 71 -6.71 -5.28 -12.49
C GLU A 71 -5.98 -4.26 -11.62
N HIS A 72 -6.29 -2.97 -11.78
CA HIS A 72 -5.53 -1.87 -11.18
C HIS A 72 -6.40 -1.00 -10.28
N LEU A 73 -7.00 -1.65 -9.29
CA LEU A 73 -7.79 -0.99 -8.26
C LEU A 73 -6.90 -0.53 -7.11
N SER A 74 -7.30 0.60 -6.54
CA SER A 74 -6.73 1.17 -5.33
C SER A 74 -7.69 0.93 -4.17
N CYS A 75 -7.15 0.49 -3.05
CA CYS A 75 -7.95 0.19 -1.85
C CYS A 75 -7.55 1.12 -0.71
N CYS A 76 -8.53 1.68 0.00
CA CYS A 76 -8.31 2.38 1.26
C CYS A 76 -9.09 1.65 2.35
N PHE A 77 -8.44 1.39 3.48
CA PHE A 77 -8.99 0.62 4.59
C PHE A 77 -9.19 1.51 5.80
N SER A 78 -10.38 1.46 6.37
CA SER A 78 -10.74 2.19 7.58
C SER A 78 -11.24 1.20 8.62
N PHE A 79 -10.62 1.22 9.80
CA PHE A 79 -11.01 0.36 10.91
C PHE A 79 -11.76 1.16 11.96
N PHE A 80 -12.82 0.57 12.50
CA PHE A 80 -13.61 1.17 13.56
C PHE A 80 -14.09 0.09 14.51
N LEU A 81 -14.43 0.48 15.73
CA LEU A 81 -15.07 -0.41 16.69
C LEU A 81 -16.57 -0.21 16.64
N HIS A 82 -17.30 -1.32 16.68
CA HIS A 82 -18.74 -1.37 16.83
C HIS A 82 -19.06 -2.01 18.18
N GLY A 83 -19.90 -1.33 18.97
CA GLY A 83 -20.09 -1.68 20.37
C GLY A 83 -18.78 -1.63 21.15
N ASP A 84 -18.58 -2.64 22.00
CA ASP A 84 -17.52 -2.61 23.00
C ASP A 84 -16.27 -3.41 22.58
N SER A 85 -16.40 -4.32 21.62
CA SER A 85 -15.35 -5.30 21.31
C SER A 85 -15.23 -5.71 19.84
N SER A 86 -16.13 -5.31 18.94
CA SER A 86 -16.11 -5.77 17.55
C SER A 86 -15.36 -4.81 16.63
N VAL A 87 -14.21 -5.24 16.10
CA VAL A 87 -13.49 -4.45 15.09
C VAL A 87 -14.13 -4.69 13.72
N CYS A 88 -14.59 -3.61 13.11
CA CYS A 88 -15.12 -3.58 11.76
C CYS A 88 -14.11 -2.90 10.83
N THR A 89 -14.13 -3.30 9.56
CA THR A 89 -13.34 -2.68 8.49
C THR A 89 -14.27 -2.24 7.36
N SER A 90 -14.07 -1.03 6.86
CA SER A 90 -14.63 -0.57 5.60
C SER A 90 -13.53 -0.50 4.56
N VAL A 91 -13.84 -0.86 3.32
CA VAL A 91 -12.90 -0.83 2.19
C VAL A 91 -13.47 0.05 1.09
N GLU A 92 -12.81 1.17 0.85
CA GLU A 92 -13.07 2.02 -0.32
C GLU A 92 -12.24 1.49 -1.49
N VAL A 93 -12.88 1.29 -2.64
CA VAL A 93 -12.23 0.84 -3.87
C VAL A 93 -12.37 1.93 -4.93
N SER A 94 -11.26 2.32 -5.54
CA SER A 94 -11.22 3.37 -6.57
C SER A 94 -10.23 3.02 -7.67
N GLN A 95 -10.39 3.61 -8.85
CA GLN A 95 -9.47 3.48 -9.97
C GLN A 95 -8.71 4.79 -10.16
N HIS A 96 -7.42 4.79 -9.80
CA HIS A 96 -6.54 5.96 -9.96
C HIS A 96 -5.73 5.88 -11.25
N GLN A 97 -4.98 6.95 -11.56
CA GLN A 97 -4.05 6.93 -12.69
C GLN A 97 -3.00 5.81 -12.53
N PRO A 98 -2.52 5.25 -13.65
CA PRO A 98 -1.49 4.22 -13.62
C PRO A 98 -0.22 4.66 -12.89
N LEU A 99 0.22 3.83 -11.94
CA LEU A 99 1.48 4.00 -11.23
C LEU A 99 2.50 3.00 -11.74
N TYR A 100 3.75 3.44 -11.91
CA TYR A 100 4.86 2.61 -12.35
C TYR A 100 6.03 2.75 -11.39
N HIS A 101 6.81 1.68 -11.22
CA HIS A 101 8.05 1.76 -10.47
C HIS A 101 9.10 2.57 -11.25
N VAL A 102 9.78 3.47 -10.56
CA VAL A 102 10.94 4.17 -11.11
C VAL A 102 12.12 3.20 -11.11
N THR A 103 12.69 2.94 -12.28
CA THR A 103 13.87 2.09 -12.44
C THR A 103 15.14 2.93 -12.57
N GLY A 104 16.31 2.29 -12.43
CA GLY A 104 17.60 2.97 -12.64
C GLY A 104 17.76 3.55 -14.05
N GLU A 105 17.09 2.99 -15.06
CA GLU A 105 17.09 3.54 -16.42
C GLU A 105 16.40 4.91 -16.48
N HIS A 106 15.27 5.07 -15.80
CA HIS A 106 14.59 6.36 -15.69
C HIS A 106 15.49 7.42 -15.05
N VAL A 107 16.23 7.03 -14.01
CA VAL A 107 17.20 7.92 -13.33
C VAL A 107 18.35 8.29 -14.26
N ARG A 108 18.94 7.32 -14.97
CA ARG A 108 20.03 7.57 -15.93
C ARG A 108 19.60 8.47 -17.09
N LEU A 109 18.38 8.27 -17.61
CA LEU A 109 17.80 9.11 -18.66
C LEU A 109 17.60 10.55 -18.18
N ALA A 110 17.18 10.75 -16.94
CA ALA A 110 17.04 12.08 -16.36
C ALA A 110 18.42 12.76 -16.19
N GLN A 111 19.44 12.02 -15.75
CA GLN A 111 20.81 12.51 -15.56
C GLN A 111 21.51 12.88 -16.88
N SER A 112 21.26 12.13 -17.96
CA SER A 112 21.89 12.44 -19.26
C SER A 112 21.35 13.73 -19.89
N ARG A 113 20.10 14.10 -19.59
CA ARG A 113 19.48 15.35 -20.07
C ARG A 113 20.01 16.60 -19.36
N SER A 114 20.33 16.53 -18.07
CA SER A 114 20.92 17.66 -17.34
C SER A 114 22.36 17.97 -17.77
N LEU A 115 23.10 16.98 -18.27
CA LEU A 115 24.45 17.17 -18.79
C LEU A 115 24.50 17.75 -20.23
N GLN A 116 23.37 17.73 -20.96
CA GLN A 116 23.29 18.27 -22.33
C GLN A 116 22.86 19.75 -22.40
N GLY A 117 22.47 20.35 -21.26
CA GLY A 117 22.07 21.78 -21.19
C GLY A 117 23.22 22.79 -21.09
N ALA A 118 24.48 22.35 -21.02
CA ALA A 118 25.64 23.21 -20.78
C ALA A 118 26.48 23.51 -22.03
N SER A 119 26.02 23.19 -23.24
CA SER A 119 26.76 23.42 -24.49
C SER A 119 26.04 24.31 -25.49
N HIS A 120 25.32 25.35 -25.01
CA HIS A 120 24.95 26.46 -25.87
C HIS A 120 26.17 27.37 -26.07
N HIS A 121 26.78 27.17 -27.24
CA HIS A 121 27.79 28.02 -27.87
C HIS A 121 27.45 29.52 -27.69
N PRO A 122 28.33 30.35 -27.08
CA PRO A 122 28.22 31.79 -27.29
C PRO A 122 28.63 32.05 -28.75
N HIS A 123 27.71 32.61 -29.52
CA HIS A 123 28.02 33.24 -30.80
C HIS A 123 29.16 34.23 -30.59
N CYS A 124 30.34 33.93 -31.13
CA CYS A 124 31.40 34.92 -31.29
C CYS A 124 30.94 35.92 -32.36
N ILE A 125 30.53 37.10 -31.91
CA ILE A 125 30.33 38.26 -32.78
C ILE A 125 31.72 38.67 -33.29
N HIS A 126 31.86 38.72 -34.60
CA HIS A 126 33.04 39.14 -35.36
C HIS A 126 33.68 40.42 -34.80
N CYS A 127 35.00 40.38 -34.56
CA CYS A 127 35.86 41.55 -34.68
C CYS A 127 36.89 41.28 -35.78
N THR A 128 36.55 41.64 -37.02
CA THR A 128 37.53 41.73 -38.11
C THR A 128 38.20 43.09 -38.05
N ALA A 129 39.53 43.06 -38.18
CA ALA A 129 40.42 44.21 -38.18
C ALA A 129 40.08 45.29 -39.21
N ALA A 130 40.31 46.56 -38.83
CA ALA A 130 40.91 47.62 -39.63
C ALA A 130 41.48 48.69 -38.69
#